data_AF-A0A0A0M4Q5-F1
#
_entry.id   AF-A0A0A0M4Q5-F1
#
_cell.length_a   1.000
_cell.length_b   1.000
_cell.length_c   1.000
_cell.angle_alpha   90.00
_cell.angle_beta   90.00
_cell.angle_gamma   90.00
#
_symmetry.space_group_name_H-M   'P 1'
#
loop_
_entity.id
_entity.type
_entity.pdbx_description
1 polymer ?
#
loop_
_entity_poly.entity_id
_entity_poly.type
_entity_poly.pdbx_seq_one_letter_code
_entity_poly.pdbx_strand_id
1 'polypeptide(L)'
;MTTAMAAARGFHDSGQRLGATMALSLALHAIVLLGVGFTLHQAAPVVPTLDVILTRTTTALTPEQADFLAQASNQGGGEHDHSTRPRENQAGPLPRPSTGLAAQQLQAQAPDPQPAPEARVVDSARGE
;
A
#
# COMPACT_ATOMS: atom_id res chain seq x y z
N MET A 1 -5.43 81.73 10.20
CA MET A 1 -5.16 80.34 10.66
C MET A 1 -5.09 79.47 9.42
N THR A 2 -3.99 78.75 9.30
CA THR A 2 -3.35 78.34 8.04
C THR A 2 -4.03 77.15 7.35
N THR A 3 -4.04 77.21 6.01
CA THR A 3 -4.65 76.28 5.07
C THR A 3 -3.85 74.98 4.88
N ALA A 4 -4.63 73.97 4.51
CA ALA A 4 -4.39 72.60 4.06
C ALA A 4 -3.13 72.23 3.21
N MET A 5 -2.87 70.92 3.32
CA MET A 5 -2.64 69.92 2.26
C MET A 5 -1.21 69.54 1.82
N ALA A 6 -0.95 68.24 1.99
CA ALA A 6 -0.28 67.28 1.12
C ALA A 6 1.14 67.57 0.60
N ALA A 7 2.07 66.72 1.03
CA ALA A 7 2.89 65.97 0.09
C ALA A 7 3.27 64.64 0.74
N ALA A 8 2.63 63.55 0.31
CA ALA A 8 3.19 62.22 0.44
C ALA A 8 4.54 62.26 -0.27
N ARG A 9 5.61 62.43 0.51
CA ARG A 9 6.99 62.48 0.01
C ARG A 9 7.24 61.19 -0.76
N GLY A 10 7.55 61.35 -2.04
CA GLY A 10 7.86 60.26 -2.94
C GLY A 10 8.88 59.32 -2.31
N PHE A 11 8.70 58.03 -2.58
CA PHE A 11 9.68 56.98 -2.31
C PHE A 11 11.05 57.44 -2.80
N HIS A 12 11.90 57.86 -1.87
CA HIS A 12 13.25 58.32 -2.14
C HIS A 12 14.10 57.08 -2.43
N ASP A 13 14.91 57.20 -3.49
CA ASP A 13 15.95 56.29 -3.94
C ASP A 13 15.52 55.11 -4.84
N SER A 14 16.12 55.07 -6.03
CA SER A 14 15.97 53.99 -7.03
C SER A 14 16.37 52.63 -6.45
N GLY A 15 17.32 52.61 -5.51
CA GLY A 15 17.72 51.41 -4.76
C GLY A 15 16.57 50.82 -3.95
N GLN A 16 15.73 51.65 -3.33
CA GLN A 16 14.59 51.19 -2.52
C GLN A 16 13.49 50.58 -3.40
N ARG A 17 13.25 51.16 -4.59
CA ARG A 17 12.32 50.62 -5.58
C ARG A 17 12.81 49.27 -6.14
N LEU A 18 14.09 49.18 -6.48
CA LEU A 18 14.70 47.93 -6.96
C LEU A 18 14.60 46.83 -5.89
N GLY A 19 14.96 47.14 -4.65
CA GLY A 19 14.87 46.22 -3.51
C GLY A 19 13.43 45.73 -3.28
N ALA A 20 12.45 46.63 -3.32
CA ALA A 20 11.03 46.26 -3.17
C ALA A 20 10.55 45.32 -4.29
N THR A 21 10.94 45.57 -5.55
CA THR A 21 10.56 44.68 -6.67
C THR A 21 11.23 43.32 -6.61
N MET A 22 12.49 43.25 -6.16
CA MET A 22 13.20 41.99 -5.96
C MET A 22 12.61 41.17 -4.81
N ALA A 23 12.30 41.82 -3.70
CA ALA A 23 11.62 41.18 -2.57
C ALA A 23 10.24 40.64 -2.98
N LEU A 24 9.45 41.43 -3.73
CA LEU A 24 8.15 41.00 -4.24
C LEU A 24 8.29 39.82 -5.21
N SER A 25 9.25 39.87 -6.13
CA SER A 25 9.54 38.76 -7.06
C SER A 25 9.87 37.47 -6.30
N LEU A 26 10.76 37.55 -5.31
CA LEU A 26 11.17 36.38 -4.52
C LEU A 26 10.00 35.83 -3.70
N ALA A 27 9.16 36.71 -3.11
CA ALA A 27 7.97 36.31 -2.37
C ALA A 27 6.96 35.58 -3.28
N LEU A 28 6.71 36.09 -4.49
CA LEU A 28 5.83 35.42 -5.45
C LEU A 28 6.37 34.05 -5.86
N HIS A 29 7.67 33.92 -6.12
CA HIS A 29 8.29 32.63 -6.43
C HIS A 29 8.20 31.66 -5.24
N ALA A 30 8.42 32.14 -4.01
CA ALA A 30 8.28 31.32 -2.81
C ALA A 30 6.85 30.81 -2.66
N ILE A 31 5.82 31.66 -2.87
CA ILE A 31 4.42 31.23 -2.85
C ILE A 31 4.15 30.16 -3.91
N VAL A 32 4.70 30.31 -5.13
CA VAL A 32 4.53 29.30 -6.19
C VAL A 32 5.26 28.00 -5.83
N LEU A 33 6.51 28.04 -5.37
CA LEU A 33 7.28 26.85 -5.03
C LEU A 33 6.74 26.10 -3.80
N LEU A 34 6.23 26.83 -2.80
CA LEU A 34 5.61 26.25 -1.60
C LEU A 34 4.12 25.91 -1.81
N GLY A 35 3.45 26.52 -2.77
CA GLY A 35 2.04 26.25 -3.08
C GLY A 35 1.85 25.14 -4.13
N VAL A 36 2.74 25.08 -5.13
CA VAL A 36 2.72 24.06 -6.19
C VAL A 36 3.55 22.86 -5.72
N GLY A 37 2.90 21.90 -5.06
CA GLY A 37 3.54 20.63 -4.71
C GLY A 37 3.10 20.02 -3.37
N PHE A 38 2.47 20.81 -2.50
CA PHE A 38 1.93 20.34 -1.24
C PHE A 38 0.43 20.10 -1.35
N THR A 39 0.03 19.20 -2.23
CA THR A 39 -1.27 18.54 -2.02
C THR A 39 -1.11 17.66 -0.80
N LEU A 40 -1.93 17.88 0.23
CA LEU A 40 -2.13 16.88 1.27
C LEU A 40 -2.50 15.58 0.55
N HIS A 41 -1.61 14.60 0.57
CA HIS A 41 -1.88 13.33 -0.08
C HIS A 41 -3.10 12.75 0.63
N GLN A 42 -4.20 12.62 -0.11
CA GLN A 42 -5.36 11.88 0.37
C GLN A 42 -4.86 10.46 0.68
N ALA A 43 -5.28 9.91 1.83
CA ALA A 43 -4.98 8.53 2.17
C ALA A 43 -5.35 7.64 0.97
N ALA A 44 -4.48 6.67 0.67
CA ALA A 44 -4.78 5.76 -0.43
C ALA A 44 -6.02 4.96 -0.01
N PRO A 45 -6.92 4.61 -0.94
CA PRO A 45 -8.07 3.78 -0.60
C PRO A 45 -7.58 2.52 0.12
N VAL A 46 -7.99 2.34 1.37
CA VAL A 46 -7.63 1.17 2.17
C VAL A 46 -8.37 0.00 1.55
N VAL A 47 -7.67 -0.82 0.78
CA VAL A 47 -8.23 -2.06 0.26
C VAL A 47 -8.35 -3.05 1.41
N PRO A 48 -9.46 -3.81 1.52
CA PRO A 48 -9.58 -4.87 2.50
C PRO A 48 -8.37 -5.81 2.42
N THR A 49 -7.65 -5.99 3.51
CA THR A 49 -6.61 -7.00 3.59
C THR A 49 -7.26 -8.37 3.72
N LEU A 50 -6.71 -9.37 3.02
CA LEU A 50 -7.16 -10.75 3.16
C LEU A 50 -6.77 -11.28 4.54
N ASP A 51 -7.75 -11.53 5.41
CA ASP A 51 -7.54 -12.27 6.65
C ASP A 51 -7.30 -13.76 6.33
N VAL A 52 -6.05 -14.21 6.50
CA VAL A 52 -5.67 -15.61 6.26
C VAL A 52 -5.72 -16.38 7.58
N ILE A 53 -6.79 -17.12 7.81
CA ILE A 53 -6.86 -18.09 8.91
C ILE A 53 -6.14 -19.36 8.46
N LEU A 54 -4.93 -19.59 8.99
CA LEU A 54 -4.19 -20.83 8.76
C LEU A 54 -4.72 -21.94 9.66
N THR A 55 -5.58 -22.79 9.11
CA THR A 55 -5.96 -24.04 9.77
C THR A 55 -4.83 -25.05 9.62
N ARG A 56 -4.26 -25.53 10.74
CA ARG A 56 -3.28 -26.62 10.70
C ARG A 56 -3.99 -27.93 10.35
N THR A 57 -3.89 -28.36 9.11
CA THR A 57 -4.34 -29.69 8.67
C THR A 57 -3.17 -30.67 8.69
N THR A 58 -3.32 -31.79 9.37
CA THR A 58 -2.34 -32.89 9.42
C THR A 58 -2.82 -34.07 8.60
N THR A 59 -1.88 -34.90 8.14
CA THR A 59 -2.16 -36.20 7.51
C THR A 59 -1.66 -37.31 8.41
N ALA A 60 -2.28 -38.49 8.31
CA ALA A 60 -1.82 -39.70 9.01
C ALA A 60 -0.58 -40.33 8.36
N LEU A 61 -0.25 -39.94 7.12
CA LEU A 61 0.90 -40.47 6.37
C LEU A 61 2.21 -39.85 6.88
N THR A 62 3.26 -40.68 6.97
CA THR A 62 4.61 -40.20 7.25
C THR A 62 5.27 -39.61 5.98
N PRO A 63 6.35 -38.81 6.12
CA PRO A 63 7.07 -38.27 4.96
C PRO A 63 7.61 -39.34 4.00
N GLU A 64 7.99 -40.51 4.52
CA GLU A 64 8.49 -41.63 3.71
C GLU A 64 7.37 -42.36 2.96
N GLN A 65 6.13 -42.26 3.43
CA GLN A 65 4.94 -42.85 2.81
C GLN A 65 4.27 -41.91 1.80
N ALA A 66 4.66 -40.65 1.74
CA ALA A 66 4.01 -39.65 0.91
C ALA A 66 4.67 -39.57 -0.48
N ASP A 67 3.94 -40.01 -1.51
CA ASP A 67 4.43 -39.95 -2.90
C ASP A 67 4.31 -38.55 -3.53
N PHE A 68 3.36 -37.73 -3.07
CA PHE A 68 3.05 -36.41 -3.64
C PHE A 68 2.76 -35.34 -2.59
N LEU A 69 3.06 -34.08 -2.93
CA LEU A 69 2.65 -32.91 -2.15
C LEU A 69 1.22 -32.51 -2.54
N ALA A 70 0.28 -32.67 -1.61
CA ALA A 70 -1.12 -32.33 -1.81
C ALA A 70 -1.76 -31.79 -0.51
N GLN A 71 -2.98 -31.28 -0.61
CA GLN A 71 -3.79 -30.94 0.56
C GLN A 71 -4.09 -32.20 1.39
N ALA A 72 -4.18 -32.06 2.72
CA ALA A 72 -4.34 -33.20 3.63
C ALA A 72 -5.59 -34.07 3.36
N SER A 73 -6.64 -33.47 2.79
CA SER A 73 -7.88 -34.17 2.40
C SER A 73 -7.86 -34.75 0.98
N ASN A 74 -6.78 -34.55 0.22
CA ASN A 74 -6.67 -35.06 -1.15
C ASN A 74 -5.91 -36.38 -1.16
N GLN A 75 -6.65 -37.48 -1.31
CA GLN A 75 -6.09 -38.84 -1.37
C GLN A 75 -5.58 -39.23 -2.77
N GLY A 76 -5.79 -38.38 -3.78
CA GLY A 76 -5.60 -38.77 -5.17
C GLY A 76 -6.73 -39.67 -5.68
N GLY A 77 -6.77 -39.90 -6.99
CA GLY A 77 -7.83 -40.66 -7.65
C GLY A 77 -7.29 -41.64 -8.69
N GLY A 78 -6.15 -42.27 -8.41
CA GLY A 78 -5.55 -43.26 -9.29
C GLY A 78 -5.76 -44.68 -8.78
N GLU A 79 -5.91 -45.62 -9.70
CA GLU A 79 -6.21 -47.04 -9.45
C GLU A 79 -5.01 -47.95 -9.76
N HIS A 80 -3.83 -47.36 -9.94
CA HIS A 80 -2.60 -48.07 -10.27
C HIS A 80 -1.87 -48.47 -8.98
N ASP A 81 -1.29 -49.67 -8.96
CA ASP A 81 -0.55 -50.20 -7.80
C ASP A 81 0.71 -49.38 -7.45
N HIS A 82 1.23 -48.63 -8.41
CA HIS A 82 2.44 -47.83 -8.26
C HIS A 82 2.24 -46.37 -8.67
N SER A 83 2.74 -45.46 -7.84
CA SER A 83 2.79 -44.04 -8.13
C SER A 83 3.66 -43.76 -9.36
N THR A 84 3.10 -43.07 -10.35
CA THR A 84 3.81 -42.63 -11.55
C THR A 84 3.71 -41.12 -11.67
N ARG A 85 4.85 -40.44 -11.83
CA ARG A 85 4.84 -39.00 -12.11
C ARG A 85 4.17 -38.77 -13.48
N PRO A 86 3.12 -37.94 -13.57
CA PRO A 86 2.56 -37.54 -14.86
C PRO A 86 3.68 -36.95 -15.73
N ARG A 87 3.83 -37.49 -16.94
CA ARG A 87 4.74 -36.95 -17.94
C ARG A 87 3.93 -36.61 -19.17
N GLU A 88 4.07 -35.38 -19.62
CA GLU A 88 3.60 -34.96 -20.92
C GLU A 88 4.53 -35.61 -21.97
N ASN A 89 3.96 -36.24 -23.00
CA ASN A 89 4.73 -36.74 -24.15
C ASN A 89 5.26 -35.59 -25.02
N GLN A 90 4.83 -34.36 -24.75
CA GLN A 90 5.12 -33.19 -25.54
C GLN A 90 5.69 -32.08 -24.65
N ALA A 91 6.73 -31.40 -25.14
CA ALA A 91 7.30 -30.27 -24.43
C ALA A 91 6.26 -29.14 -24.32
N GLY A 92 6.03 -28.65 -23.11
CA GLY A 92 5.20 -27.47 -22.87
C GLY A 92 5.79 -26.22 -23.54
N PRO A 93 4.95 -25.20 -23.80
CA PRO A 93 5.42 -23.95 -24.39
C PRO A 93 6.53 -23.33 -23.55
N LEU A 94 7.60 -22.88 -24.23
CA LEU A 94 8.71 -22.17 -23.60
C LEU A 94 8.20 -20.95 -22.83
N PRO A 95 8.72 -20.68 -21.61
CA PRO A 95 8.39 -19.47 -20.88
C PRO A 95 8.65 -18.25 -21.76
N ARG A 96 7.58 -17.54 -22.14
CA ARG A 96 7.72 -16.27 -22.83
C ARG A 96 8.03 -15.21 -21.79
N PRO A 97 8.88 -14.22 -22.10
CA PRO A 97 9.00 -13.03 -21.25
C PRO A 97 7.69 -12.24 -21.34
N SER A 98 6.68 -12.66 -20.58
CA SER A 98 5.52 -11.82 -20.30
C SER A 98 5.90 -10.91 -19.16
N THR A 99 5.76 -9.61 -19.36
CA THR A 99 5.67 -8.66 -18.25
C THR A 99 4.41 -9.04 -17.47
N GLY A 100 4.57 -9.85 -16.42
CA GLY A 100 3.46 -10.21 -15.55
C GLY A 100 2.82 -8.95 -14.95
N LEU A 101 1.63 -9.11 -14.38
CA LEU A 101 1.04 -8.06 -13.55
C LEU A 101 1.84 -8.03 -12.23
N ALA A 102 2.94 -7.27 -12.22
CA ALA A 102 3.74 -7.09 -11.02
C ALA A 102 2.82 -6.54 -9.90
N ALA A 103 2.94 -7.12 -8.70
CA ALA A 103 2.21 -6.62 -7.55
C ALA A 103 2.54 -5.13 -7.36
N GLN A 104 1.50 -4.29 -7.39
CA GLN A 104 1.66 -2.87 -7.18
C GLN A 104 2.17 -2.64 -5.76
N GLN A 105 3.26 -1.88 -5.62
CA GLN A 105 3.80 -1.61 -4.29
C GLN A 105 2.75 -0.85 -3.47
N LEU A 106 2.35 -1.45 -2.35
CA LEU A 106 1.49 -0.82 -1.36
C LEU A 106 2.36 0.14 -0.54
N GLN A 107 1.98 1.41 -0.47
CA GLN A 107 2.55 2.33 0.52
C GLN A 107 2.10 1.88 1.92
N ALA A 108 3.07 1.77 2.84
CA ALA A 108 2.77 1.53 4.25
C ALA A 108 1.93 2.70 4.80
N GLN A 109 0.73 2.41 5.29
CA GLN A 109 -0.14 3.35 5.98
C GLN A 109 -0.56 2.72 7.31
N ALA A 110 -0.62 3.53 8.37
CA ALA A 110 -1.17 3.08 9.63
C ALA A 110 -2.71 2.94 9.47
N PRO A 111 -3.31 1.81 9.87
CA PRO A 111 -4.75 1.69 9.96
C PRO A 111 -5.30 2.78 10.89
N ASP A 112 -6.54 3.22 10.64
CA ASP A 112 -7.26 4.02 11.64
C ASP A 112 -7.32 3.26 12.97
N PRO A 113 -7.25 3.95 14.13
CA PRO A 113 -7.32 3.32 15.43
C PRO A 113 -8.57 2.43 15.54
N GLN A 114 -8.37 1.11 15.52
CA GLN A 114 -9.45 0.15 15.74
C GLN A 114 -9.89 0.24 17.21
N PRO A 115 -11.19 0.31 17.51
CA PRO A 115 -11.68 0.17 18.88
C PRO A 115 -11.16 -1.14 19.50
N ALA A 116 -10.91 -1.11 20.81
CA ALA A 116 -10.37 -2.26 21.54
C ALA A 116 -11.24 -3.50 21.27
N PRO A 117 -10.64 -4.66 20.92
CA PRO A 117 -11.40 -5.89 20.72
C PRO A 117 -12.24 -6.18 21.96
N GLU A 118 -13.56 -6.24 21.79
CA GLU A 118 -14.42 -6.70 22.87
C GLU A 118 -14.08 -8.15 23.16
N ALA A 119 -13.79 -8.45 24.43
CA ALA A 119 -13.50 -9.81 24.86
C ALA A 119 -14.71 -10.69 24.53
N ARG A 120 -14.58 -11.54 23.52
CA ARG A 120 -15.57 -12.57 23.25
C ARG A 120 -15.53 -13.55 24.41
N VAL A 121 -16.46 -13.41 25.34
CA VAL A 121 -16.70 -14.38 26.42
C VAL A 121 -17.26 -15.63 25.76
N VAL A 122 -16.41 -16.65 25.63
CA VAL A 122 -16.82 -17.97 25.17
C VAL A 122 -17.24 -18.75 26.42
N ASP A 123 -18.50 -18.62 26.84
CA ASP A 123 -19.07 -19.51 27.84
C ASP A 123 -19.35 -20.86 27.18
N SER A 124 -18.43 -21.81 27.32
CA SER A 124 -18.69 -23.20 26.97
C SER A 124 -19.44 -23.86 28.13
N ALA A 125 -20.77 -23.88 28.04
CA ALA A 125 -21.58 -24.79 28.86
C ALA A 125 -21.50 -26.20 28.24
N ARG A 126 -20.89 -27.13 28.98
CA ARG A 126 -20.70 -28.58 28.74
C ARG A 126 -19.42 -28.99 28.01
N GLY A 127 -18.43 -29.34 28.82
CA GLY A 127 -17.68 -30.58 28.60
C GLY A 127 -18.36 -31.69 29.39
N GLU A 128 -19.10 -32.55 28.68
CA GLU A 128 -19.29 -33.97 29.01
C GLU A 128 -19.01 -34.78 27.75
#